data_AF-A0A6B9FHT4-F1
#
_entry.id   AF-A0A6B9FHT4-F1
#
_cell.length_a   1.000
_cell.length_b   1.000
_cell.length_c   1.000
_cell.angle_alpha   90.00
_cell.angle_beta   90.00
_cell.angle_gamma   90.00
#
_symmetry.space_group_name_H-M   'P 1'
#
loop_
_entity.id
_entity.type
_entity.pdbx_description
1 polymer ?
#
loop_
_entity_poly.entity_id
_entity_poly.type
_entity_poly.pdbx_seq_one_letter_code
_entity_poly.pdbx_strand_id
1 'polypeptide(L)'
;MLGSNSNQQVTCIACGEKVAREDAREYDKHGDRWSREDKTFEYLCKPCHRDCCHQNRDGLEETLVAADAGRTDHKTFLRQYCELTADNTGLN
;
A
#
# COMPACT_ATOMS: atom_id res chain seq x y z
N MET A 1 3.12 33.51 16.75
CA MET A 1 1.87 32.86 16.33
C MET A 1 2.25 31.69 15.43
N LEU A 2 2.23 30.45 15.93
CA LEU A 2 2.53 29.26 15.13
C LEU A 2 1.20 28.77 14.55
N GLY A 3 0.91 29.14 13.31
CA GLY A 3 -0.26 28.67 12.58
C GLY A 3 -0.09 27.19 12.25
N SER A 4 -0.57 26.31 13.13
CA SER A 4 -0.79 24.92 12.76
C SER A 4 -1.73 24.92 11.56
N ASN A 5 -1.34 24.31 10.45
CA ASN A 5 -2.19 24.03 9.26
C ASN A 5 -3.35 23.06 9.60
N SER A 6 -3.99 23.23 10.75
CA SER A 6 -5.12 22.45 11.28
C SER A 6 -6.36 22.52 10.39
N ASN A 7 -6.46 23.55 9.54
CA ASN A 7 -7.58 23.70 8.60
C ASN A 7 -7.35 23.05 7.22
N GLN A 8 -6.18 22.46 6.97
CA GLN A 8 -5.96 21.78 5.69
C GLN A 8 -6.78 20.47 5.68
N GLN A 9 -7.65 20.32 4.67
CA GLN A 9 -8.34 19.06 4.43
C GLN A 9 -7.63 18.24 3.35
N VAL A 10 -7.67 16.92 3.51
CA VAL A 10 -7.18 15.95 2.53
C VAL A 10 -8.25 14.89 2.28
N THR A 11 -8.23 14.31 1.09
CA THR A 11 -9.17 13.25 0.69
C THR A 11 -8.53 11.90 0.98
N CYS A 12 -9.24 11.04 1.70
CA CYS A 12 -8.86 9.64 1.87
C CYS A 12 -8.91 8.91 0.52
N ILE A 13 -7.81 8.34 0.06
CA ILE A 13 -7.76 7.61 -1.22
C ILE A 13 -8.58 6.31 -1.22
N ALA A 14 -8.89 5.77 -0.04
CA ALA A 14 -9.62 4.52 0.09
C ALA A 14 -11.15 4.72 0.12
N CYS A 15 -11.66 5.66 0.93
CA CYS A 15 -13.10 5.88 1.09
C CYS A 15 -13.62 7.18 0.45
N GLY A 16 -12.74 8.08 0.00
CA GLY A 16 -13.11 9.37 -0.59
C GLY A 16 -13.52 10.45 0.41
N GLU A 17 -13.59 10.15 1.72
CA GLU A 17 -13.94 11.15 2.73
C GLU A 17 -12.87 12.24 2.86
N LYS A 18 -13.31 13.49 3.04
CA LYS A 18 -12.42 14.60 3.40
C LYS A 18 -12.22 14.62 4.91
N VAL A 19 -10.97 14.56 5.34
CA VAL A 19 -10.58 14.59 6.75
C VAL A 19 -9.59 15.72 7.01
N ALA A 20 -9.50 16.18 8.25
CA ALA A 20 -8.46 17.11 8.65
C ALA A 20 -7.08 16.47 8.41
N ARG A 21 -6.11 17.26 7.94
CA ARG A 21 -4.76 16.78 7.62
C ARG A 21 -4.06 16.12 8.81
N GLU A 22 -4.36 16.59 10.02
CA GLU A 22 -3.88 16.03 11.30
C GLU A 22 -4.49 14.67 11.65
N ASP A 23 -5.69 14.39 11.14
CA ASP A 23 -6.39 13.13 11.32
C ASP A 23 -6.09 12.09 10.22
N ALA A 24 -5.37 12.49 9.18
CA ALA A 24 -4.94 11.60 8.12
C ALA A 24 -3.61 10.88 8.46
N ARG A 25 -3.34 9.80 7.73
CA ARG A 25 -2.06 9.11 7.66
C ARG A 25 -1.52 9.25 6.26
N GLU A 26 -0.23 9.56 6.16
CA GLU A 26 0.50 9.54 4.90
C GLU A 26 0.59 8.10 4.40
N TYR A 27 0.26 7.89 3.14
CA TYR A 27 0.41 6.64 2.44
C TYR A 27 1.54 6.80 1.42
N ASP A 28 2.60 6.01 1.60
CA ASP A 28 3.65 5.85 0.59
C ASP A 28 3.38 4.56 -0.17
N LYS A 29 2.99 4.70 -1.45
CA LYS A 29 2.73 3.57 -2.34
C LYS A 29 3.97 2.71 -2.61
N HIS A 30 5.16 3.24 -2.37
CA HIS A 30 6.44 2.55 -2.52
C HIS A 30 6.93 1.92 -1.21
N GLY A 31 6.22 2.11 -0.10
CA GLY A 31 6.55 1.47 1.19
C GLY A 31 7.80 2.02 1.90
N ASP A 32 8.49 3.02 1.36
CA ASP A 32 9.68 3.61 1.99
C ASP A 32 9.29 4.73 2.98
N ARG A 33 9.17 4.34 4.24
CA ARG A 33 8.80 5.23 5.34
C ARG A 33 9.87 6.26 5.70
N TRP A 34 11.11 6.11 5.23
CA TRP A 34 12.26 6.85 5.73
C TRP A 34 12.64 8.02 4.83
N SER A 35 12.69 7.82 3.50
CA SER A 35 12.96 8.95 2.60
C SER A 35 11.72 9.81 2.41
N ARG A 36 11.90 11.13 2.56
CA ARG A 36 10.86 12.14 2.34
C ARG A 36 11.18 13.09 1.18
N GLU A 37 12.40 13.05 0.66
CA GLU A 37 12.83 13.94 -0.42
C GLU A 37 12.14 13.54 -1.73
N ASP A 38 11.65 14.55 -2.48
CA ASP A 38 10.95 14.41 -3.76
C ASP A 38 9.70 13.51 -3.77
N LYS A 39 9.13 13.21 -2.59
CA LYS A 39 7.90 12.41 -2.48
C LYS A 39 6.66 13.25 -2.28
N THR A 40 5.62 12.93 -3.05
CA THR A 40 4.24 13.35 -2.78
C THR A 40 3.51 12.21 -2.08
N PHE A 41 2.99 12.49 -0.89
CA PHE A 41 2.22 11.50 -0.12
C PHE A 41 0.74 11.58 -0.46
N GLU A 42 0.12 10.41 -0.53
CA GLU A 42 -1.33 10.27 -0.52
C GLU A 42 -1.84 10.13 0.92
N TYR A 43 -3.16 10.19 1.12
CA TYR A 43 -3.73 10.25 2.46
C TYR A 43 -4.79 9.17 2.70
N LEU A 44 -4.76 8.59 3.90
CA LEU A 44 -5.78 7.68 4.40
C LEU A 44 -6.36 8.22 5.71
N CYS A 45 -7.67 8.08 5.91
CA CYS A 45 -8.27 8.29 7.23
C CYS A 45 -7.82 7.18 8.20
N LYS A 46 -7.84 7.43 9.52
CA LYS A 46 -7.42 6.47 10.54
C LYS A 46 -8.11 5.09 10.44
N PRO A 47 -9.42 4.97 10.15
CA PRO A 47 -10.04 3.68 9.89
C PRO A 47 -9.41 2.95 8.69
N CYS A 48 -9.43 3.55 7.49
CA CYS A 48 -8.89 2.91 6.30
C CYS A 48 -7.40 2.54 6.44
N HIS A 49 -6.59 3.41 7.04
CA HIS A 49 -5.18 3.09 7.29
C HIS A 49 -5.00 1.86 8.19
N ARG A 50 -5.89 1.64 9.18
CA ARG A 50 -5.83 0.47 10.07
C ARG A 50 -6.20 -0.82 9.33
N ASP A 51 -7.12 -0.73 8.38
CA ASP A 51 -7.59 -1.89 7.61
C ASP A 51 -6.68 -2.21 6.41
N CYS A 52 -5.79 -1.28 6.02
CA CYS A 52 -4.81 -1.51 4.96
C CYS A 52 -3.72 -2.50 5.38
N CYS A 53 -3.29 -3.33 4.42
CA CYS A 53 -2.09 -4.15 4.57
C CYS A 53 -0.84 -3.26 4.54
N HIS A 54 0.01 -3.35 5.58
CA HIS A 54 1.30 -2.64 5.67
C HIS A 54 2.50 -3.48 5.26
N GLN A 55 2.27 -4.67 4.71
CA GLN A 55 3.37 -5.48 4.17
C GLN A 55 3.96 -4.81 2.93
N ASN A 56 5.26 -4.99 2.74
CA ASN A 56 5.94 -4.52 1.54
C ASN A 56 5.29 -5.16 0.29
N ARG A 57 5.12 -4.35 -0.76
CA ARG A 57 4.58 -4.76 -2.06
C ARG A 57 5.67 -5.00 -3.11
N ASP A 58 6.93 -4.81 -2.77
CA ASP A 58 8.05 -5.08 -3.67
C ASP A 58 7.97 -6.52 -4.20
N GLY A 59 8.04 -6.66 -5.52
CA GLY A 59 7.93 -7.96 -6.21
C GLY A 59 6.53 -8.57 -6.26
N LEU A 60 5.52 -7.99 -5.58
CA LEU A 60 4.16 -8.57 -5.54
C LEU A 60 3.51 -8.58 -6.93
N GLU A 61 3.52 -7.46 -7.65
CA GLU A 61 2.92 -7.35 -8.98
C GLU A 61 3.55 -8.34 -9.96
N GLU A 62 4.88 -8.43 -9.96
CA GLU A 62 5.63 -9.36 -10.81
C GLU A 62 5.27 -10.82 -10.48
N THR A 63 5.18 -11.17 -9.20
CA THR A 63 4.79 -12.50 -8.74
C THR A 63 3.35 -12.83 -9.17
N LEU A 64 2.42 -11.88 -9.06
CA LEU A 64 1.03 -12.06 -9.49
C LEU A 64 0.92 -12.29 -11.00
N VAL A 65 1.67 -11.53 -11.79
CA VAL A 65 1.75 -11.71 -13.25
C VAL A 65 2.35 -13.06 -13.60
N ALA A 66 3.45 -13.46 -12.95
CA ALA A 66 4.09 -14.76 -13.17
C ALA A 66 3.19 -15.95 -12.77
N ALA A 67 2.34 -15.77 -11.76
CA ALA A 67 1.32 -16.75 -11.35
C ALA A 67 0.04 -16.73 -12.22
N ASP A 68 0.01 -15.94 -13.31
CA ASP A 68 -1.11 -15.83 -14.23
C ASP A 68 -2.43 -15.39 -13.54
N ALA A 69 -2.32 -14.47 -12.58
CA ALA A 69 -3.45 -13.94 -11.81
C ALA A 69 -4.57 -13.39 -12.73
N GLY A 70 -5.78 -13.91 -12.54
CA GLY A 70 -6.96 -13.50 -13.33
C GLY A 70 -7.02 -14.06 -14.75
N ARG A 71 -6.01 -14.84 -15.17
CA ARG A 71 -5.95 -15.51 -16.49
C ARG A 71 -6.07 -17.04 -16.39
N THR A 72 -5.79 -17.59 -15.22
CA THR A 72 -5.99 -19.01 -14.89
C THR A 72 -7.06 -19.22 -13.80
N ASP A 73 -7.45 -20.48 -13.56
CA ASP A 73 -8.39 -20.82 -12.50
C ASP A 73 -7.76 -20.63 -11.11
N HIS A 74 -8.62 -20.43 -10.10
CA HIS A 74 -8.17 -20.09 -8.75
C HIS A 74 -7.22 -21.11 -8.13
N LYS A 75 -7.44 -22.41 -8.35
CA LYS A 75 -6.60 -23.46 -7.77
C LYS A 75 -5.23 -23.48 -8.43
N THR A 76 -5.18 -23.31 -9.76
CA THR A 76 -3.93 -23.22 -10.51
C THR A 76 -3.12 -21.99 -10.11
N PHE A 77 -3.77 -20.82 -10.02
CA PHE A 77 -3.15 -19.58 -9.56
C PHE A 77 -2.52 -19.75 -8.17
N LEU A 78 -3.29 -20.25 -7.19
CA LEU A 78 -2.79 -20.41 -5.82
C LEU A 78 -1.56 -21.32 -5.75
N ARG A 79 -1.56 -22.43 -6.49
CA ARG A 79 -0.40 -23.33 -6.55
C ARG A 79 0.83 -22.59 -7.10
N GLN A 80 0.70 -21.94 -8.26
CA GLN A 80 1.82 -21.23 -8.90
C GLN A 80 2.35 -20.08 -8.02
N TYR A 81 1.45 -19.31 -7.41
CA TYR A 81 1.82 -18.25 -6.48
C TYR A 81 2.57 -18.80 -5.24
N CYS A 82 2.10 -19.90 -4.66
CA CYS A 82 2.80 -20.55 -3.54
C CYS A 82 4.19 -21.07 -3.94
N GLU A 83 4.34 -21.64 -5.13
CA GLU A 83 5.64 -22.09 -5.66
C GLU A 83 6.60 -20.89 -5.83
N LEU A 84 6.16 -19.82 -6.50
CA LEU A 84 6.97 -18.63 -6.74
C LEU A 84 7.36 -17.88 -5.45
N THR A 85 6.48 -17.87 -4.45
CA THR A 85 6.78 -17.22 -3.16
C THR A 85 7.71 -18.07 -2.29
N ALA A 86 7.59 -19.40 -2.32
CA ALA A 86 8.51 -20.31 -1.63
C ALA A 86 9.94 -20.19 -2.18
N ASP A 87 10.10 -20.13 -3.51
CA ASP A 87 11.41 -19.98 -4.15
C ASP A 87 12.07 -18.63 -3.81
N ASN A 88 11.28 -17.56 -3.68
CA ASN A 88 11.77 -16.24 -3.25
C ASN A 88 12.20 -16.20 -1.78
N THR A 89 11.61 -17.03 -0.91
CA THR A 89 12.01 -17.11 0.51
C THR A 89 13.29 -17.93 0.76
N GLY A 90 13.80 -18.62 -0.26
CA GLY A 90 15.00 -19.47 -0.17
C GLY A 90 16.35 -18.76 -0.39
N LEU A 91 16.34 -17.45 -0.64
CA LEU A 91 17.54 -16.62 -0.80
C LEU A 91 17.49 -15.43 0.19
N ASN A 92 17.64 -15.71 1.48
CA ASN A 92 18.05 -14.72 2.49
C ASN A 92 18.93 -15.39 3.54
#